data_AF-A0A5C7SHQ7-F1
#
_entry.id   AF-A0A5C7SHQ7-F1
#
_cell.length_a   1.000
_cell.length_b   1.000
_cell.length_c   1.000
_cell.angle_alpha   90.00
_cell.angle_beta   90.00
_cell.angle_gamma   90.00
#
_symmetry.space_group_name_H-M   'P 1'
#
loop_
_entity.id
_entity.type
_entity.pdbx_description
1 polymer ?
#
loop_
_entity_poly.entity_id
_entity_poly.type
_entity_poly.pdbx_seq_one_letter_code
_entity_poly.pdbx_strand_id
1 'polypeptide(L)'
;MVSLVRNVSPEEDVAEVIFKSAMRLLTGGVTVITAGRDSDISGMTVTSFTSFAADPPSVVVSVNRDSSSLPLIQRYGAFGANILAGDQAVVAERFTGLSSLKGAERFQHTSWSKLISGVPLLNDALAVFDCEVDHILERHSHALLIGRVLDLRISPNKNVGLAYWNGRYVSVDDKEEALHWADVSLPTSRALWEA
;
A
#
# COMPACT_ATOMS: atom_id res chain seq x y z
N MET A 1 22.96 -15.65 16.50
CA MET A 1 21.60 -15.78 15.93
C MET A 1 21.43 -17.22 15.47
N VAL A 2 20.66 -18.03 16.18
CA VAL A 2 20.39 -19.41 15.76
C VAL A 2 19.28 -19.35 14.72
N SER A 3 19.63 -19.51 13.44
CA SER A 3 18.65 -19.70 12.39
C SER A 3 18.01 -21.07 12.61
N LEU A 4 16.75 -21.09 13.08
CA LEU A 4 15.93 -22.30 13.24
C LEU A 4 15.40 -22.82 11.90
N VAL A 5 15.98 -22.42 10.76
CA VAL A 5 15.56 -22.87 9.44
C VAL A 5 15.75 -24.38 9.35
N ARG A 6 14.64 -25.10 9.54
CA ARG A 6 14.54 -26.51 9.18
C ARG A 6 14.35 -26.56 7.67
N ASN A 7 15.27 -27.20 6.97
CA ASN A 7 15.09 -27.49 5.55
C ASN A 7 14.04 -28.59 5.43
N VAL A 8 12.79 -28.19 5.12
CA VAL A 8 11.74 -29.10 4.70
C VAL A 8 11.80 -29.15 3.18
N SER A 9 12.25 -30.26 2.62
CA SER A 9 12.29 -30.51 1.18
C SER A 9 11.02 -31.25 0.76
N PRO A 10 10.07 -30.60 0.06
CA PRO A 10 8.89 -31.28 -0.45
C PRO A 10 9.27 -32.24 -1.60
N GLU A 11 8.41 -33.21 -1.88
CA GLU A 11 8.57 -34.09 -3.06
C GLU A 11 8.37 -33.31 -4.37
N GLU A 12 7.50 -32.29 -4.36
CA GLU A 12 7.24 -31.40 -5.49
C GLU A 12 7.06 -29.95 -5.01
N ASP A 13 7.58 -29.00 -5.80
CA ASP A 13 7.37 -27.57 -5.56
C ASP A 13 5.95 -27.13 -5.98
N VAL A 14 5.38 -26.17 -5.25
CA VAL A 14 4.09 -25.58 -5.61
C VAL A 14 4.24 -24.79 -6.92
N ALA A 15 3.42 -25.11 -7.92
CA ALA A 15 3.40 -24.38 -9.18
C ALA A 15 3.05 -22.89 -8.97
N GLU A 16 3.79 -22.00 -9.62
CA GLU A 16 3.66 -20.54 -9.48
C GLU A 16 2.23 -20.04 -9.73
N VAL A 17 1.53 -20.62 -10.71
CA VAL A 17 0.14 -20.25 -11.07
C VAL A 17 -0.82 -20.55 -9.91
N ILE A 18 -0.63 -21.66 -9.19
CA ILE A 18 -1.45 -22.04 -8.05
C ILE A 18 -1.20 -21.07 -6.89
N PHE A 19 0.06 -20.78 -6.58
CA PHE A 19 0.43 -19.80 -5.57
C PHE A 19 -0.16 -18.41 -5.87
N LYS A 20 0.00 -17.91 -7.10
CA LYS A 20 -0.56 -16.62 -7.52
C LYS A 20 -2.09 -16.60 -7.42
N SER A 21 -2.76 -17.71 -7.74
CA SER A 21 -4.22 -17.82 -7.63
C SER A 21 -4.69 -17.73 -6.18
N ALA A 22 -4.00 -18.39 -5.25
CA ALA A 22 -4.28 -18.26 -3.82
C ALA A 22 -4.02 -16.83 -3.32
N MET A 23 -2.89 -16.23 -3.69
CA MET A 23 -2.52 -14.86 -3.27
C MET A 23 -3.48 -13.79 -3.79
N ARG A 24 -4.14 -14.01 -4.94
CA ARG A 24 -5.20 -13.10 -5.42
C ARG A 24 -6.40 -13.01 -4.49
N LEU A 25 -6.64 -14.01 -3.64
CA LEU A 25 -7.73 -14.02 -2.68
C LEU A 25 -7.40 -13.24 -1.40
N LEU A 26 -6.12 -12.95 -1.16
CA LEU A 26 -5.69 -12.13 -0.03
C LEU A 26 -5.97 -10.65 -0.36
N THR A 27 -7.05 -10.12 0.21
CA THR A 27 -7.37 -8.70 0.10
C THR A 27 -6.27 -7.87 0.76
N GLY A 28 -5.73 -6.90 0.01
CA GLY A 28 -4.70 -6.00 0.51
C GLY A 28 -5.01 -4.56 0.15
N GLY A 29 -4.63 -3.63 1.03
CA GLY A 29 -4.64 -2.21 0.73
C GLY A 29 -3.68 -1.88 -0.41
N VAL A 30 -4.07 -0.97 -1.30
CA VAL A 30 -3.24 -0.56 -2.43
C VAL A 30 -2.35 0.59 -2.00
N THR A 31 -1.04 0.41 -2.16
CA THR A 31 -0.04 1.43 -1.81
C THR A 31 0.86 1.70 -3.00
N VAL A 32 1.20 2.96 -3.26
CA VAL A 32 2.26 3.32 -4.20
C VAL A 32 3.54 3.58 -3.42
N ILE A 33 4.58 2.81 -3.71
CA ILE A 33 5.94 3.07 -3.24
C ILE A 33 6.60 4.03 -4.20
N THR A 34 7.24 5.07 -3.67
CA THR A 34 8.02 6.06 -4.43
C THR A 34 9.46 6.08 -3.96
N ALA A 35 10.37 6.43 -4.87
CA ALA A 35 11.78 6.53 -4.58
C ALA A 35 12.44 7.58 -5.45
N GLY A 36 13.60 8.05 -5.00
CA GLY A 36 14.39 9.03 -5.73
C GLY A 36 14.03 10.47 -5.39
N ARG A 37 14.63 11.42 -6.11
CA ARG A 37 14.47 12.86 -5.90
C ARG A 37 14.51 13.59 -7.24
N ASP A 38 13.80 14.71 -7.30
CA ASP A 38 13.77 15.62 -8.45
C ASP A 38 13.37 14.90 -9.75
N SER A 39 14.23 14.86 -10.77
CA SER A 39 13.96 14.14 -12.02
C SER A 39 14.32 12.65 -11.98
N ASP A 40 15.15 12.24 -11.03
CA ASP A 40 15.56 10.83 -10.85
C ASP A 40 14.59 10.16 -9.86
N ILE A 41 13.37 9.92 -10.34
CA ILE A 41 12.26 9.37 -9.55
C ILE A 41 11.63 8.15 -10.22
N SER A 42 11.17 7.22 -9.39
CA SER A 42 10.41 6.06 -9.81
C SER A 42 9.41 5.67 -8.74
N GLY A 43 8.44 4.84 -9.11
CA GLY A 43 7.53 4.25 -8.15
C GLY A 43 6.86 2.99 -8.68
N MET A 44 6.24 2.25 -7.77
CA MET A 44 5.52 1.02 -8.06
C MET A 44 4.31 0.84 -7.17
N THR A 45 3.25 0.26 -7.72
CA THR A 45 2.09 -0.18 -6.94
C THR A 45 2.36 -1.51 -6.27
N VAL A 46 2.04 -1.60 -4.99
CA VAL A 46 2.19 -2.81 -4.17
C VAL A 46 0.94 -3.05 -3.33
N THR A 47 0.74 -4.32 -2.96
CA THR A 47 -0.23 -4.75 -1.94
C THR A 47 0.45 -5.39 -0.74
N SER A 48 1.80 -5.38 -0.72
CA SER A 48 2.65 -6.01 0.29
C SER A 48 3.09 -5.07 1.42
N PHE A 49 2.65 -3.81 1.40
CA PHE A 49 2.97 -2.82 2.42
C PHE A 49 2.21 -3.15 3.73
N THR A 50 2.92 -3.29 4.83
CA THR A 50 2.32 -3.58 6.14
C THR A 50 3.16 -3.02 7.29
N SER A 51 2.57 -2.92 8.48
CA SER A 51 3.29 -2.50 9.69
C SER A 51 4.32 -3.55 10.12
N PHE A 52 5.41 -3.08 10.72
CA PHE A 52 6.45 -3.94 11.29
C PHE A 52 6.57 -3.77 12.80
N ALA A 53 6.77 -2.54 13.26
CA ALA A 53 6.94 -2.21 14.66
C ALA A 53 6.37 -0.82 14.97
N ALA A 54 5.94 -0.61 16.21
CA ALA A 54 5.49 0.70 16.69
C ALA A 54 6.61 1.52 17.36
N ASP A 55 7.67 0.86 17.85
CA ASP A 55 8.81 1.50 18.50
C ASP A 55 10.14 0.86 18.05
N PRO A 56 10.97 1.54 17.23
CA PRO A 56 10.61 2.76 16.50
C PRO A 56 9.52 2.47 15.45
N PRO A 57 8.67 3.46 15.07
CA PRO A 57 7.67 3.27 14.03
C PRO A 57 8.30 2.78 12.72
N SER A 58 7.91 1.58 12.28
CA SER A 58 8.56 0.90 11.18
C SER A 58 7.57 0.10 10.34
N VAL A 59 7.88 -0.01 9.05
CA VAL A 59 7.05 -0.67 8.04
C VAL A 59 7.88 -1.65 7.23
N VAL A 60 7.20 -2.63 6.62
CA VAL A 60 7.83 -3.51 5.62
C VAL A 60 7.08 -3.48 4.30
N VAL A 61 7.84 -3.69 3.22
CA VAL A 61 7.29 -3.88 1.88
C VAL A 61 8.18 -4.81 1.06
N SER A 62 7.56 -5.71 0.29
CA SER A 62 8.27 -6.56 -0.66
C SER A 62 8.19 -5.95 -2.06
N VAL A 63 9.35 -5.76 -2.70
CA VAL A 63 9.48 -5.21 -4.05
C VAL A 63 10.21 -6.20 -4.96
N ASN A 64 9.82 -6.26 -6.24
CA ASN A 64 10.54 -7.07 -7.22
C ASN A 64 11.95 -6.49 -7.41
N ARG A 65 12.99 -7.36 -7.43
CA ARG A 65 14.39 -6.95 -7.60
C ARG A 65 14.66 -6.24 -8.94
N ASP A 66 13.88 -6.58 -9.96
CA ASP A 66 13.99 -6.00 -11.30
C ASP A 66 13.19 -4.69 -11.42
N SER A 67 12.56 -4.23 -10.34
CA SER A 67 11.85 -2.96 -10.33
C SER A 67 12.82 -1.79 -10.49
N SER A 68 12.48 -0.87 -11.39
CA SER A 68 13.23 0.38 -11.60
C SER A 68 13.37 1.24 -10.35
N SER A 69 12.53 1.05 -9.32
CA SER A 69 12.63 1.83 -8.09
C SER A 69 13.65 1.26 -7.10
N LEU A 70 13.97 -0.04 -7.12
CA LEU A 70 14.91 -0.63 -6.15
C LEU A 70 16.31 0.01 -6.20
N PRO A 71 16.92 0.25 -7.38
CA PRO A 71 18.19 0.96 -7.47
C PRO A 71 18.13 2.38 -6.88
N LEU A 72 17.00 3.07 -7.00
CA LEU A 72 16.82 4.40 -6.41
C LEU A 72 16.67 4.33 -4.89
N ILE A 73 15.94 3.33 -4.38
CA ILE A 73 15.83 3.08 -2.93
C ILE A 73 17.21 2.80 -2.33
N GLN A 74 18.00 1.95 -2.97
CA GLN A 74 19.38 1.66 -2.55
C GLN A 74 20.28 2.90 -2.60
N ARG A 75 20.17 3.70 -3.67
CA ARG A 75 20.98 4.92 -3.87
C ARG A 75 20.66 6.01 -2.84
N TYR A 76 19.37 6.29 -2.63
CA TYR A 76 18.93 7.42 -1.81
C TYR A 76 18.67 7.04 -0.35
N GLY A 77 18.61 5.75 -0.03
CA GLY A 77 18.38 5.24 1.33
C GLY A 77 16.99 5.58 1.88
N ALA A 78 16.02 5.85 1.02
CA ALA A 78 14.68 6.27 1.42
C ALA A 78 13.62 5.84 0.41
N PHE A 79 12.39 5.69 0.89
CA PHE A 79 11.21 5.46 0.06
C PHE A 79 9.98 6.12 0.69
N GLY A 80 9.04 6.51 -0.16
CA GLY A 80 7.72 6.95 0.26
C GLY A 80 6.71 5.82 0.13
N ALA A 81 5.76 5.73 1.05
CA ALA A 81 4.61 4.83 0.94
C ALA A 81 3.31 5.63 0.94
N ASN A 82 2.50 5.48 -0.09
CA ASN A 82 1.27 6.25 -0.31
C ASN A 82 0.07 5.31 -0.33
N ILE A 83 -0.65 5.22 0.79
CA ILE A 83 -1.87 4.40 0.91
C ILE A 83 -2.97 5.09 0.11
N LEU A 84 -3.52 4.41 -0.89
CA LEU A 84 -4.46 5.01 -1.83
C LEU A 84 -5.89 5.03 -1.30
N ALA A 85 -6.59 6.12 -1.59
CA ALA A 85 -8.02 6.27 -1.38
C ALA A 85 -8.83 5.58 -2.50
N GLY A 86 -10.09 5.23 -2.23
CA GLY A 86 -10.95 4.43 -3.10
C GLY A 86 -11.16 4.99 -4.51
N ASP A 87 -10.96 6.29 -4.72
CA ASP A 87 -11.06 6.96 -6.02
C ASP A 87 -9.74 6.99 -6.81
N GLN A 88 -8.67 6.36 -6.30
CA GLN A 88 -7.32 6.46 -6.85
C GLN A 88 -6.86 5.22 -7.62
N ALA A 89 -7.79 4.41 -8.15
CA ALA A 89 -7.46 3.26 -9.01
C ALA A 89 -6.61 3.67 -10.23
N VAL A 90 -6.92 4.81 -10.85
CA VAL A 90 -6.15 5.36 -11.98
C VAL A 90 -4.71 5.70 -11.58
N VAL A 91 -4.50 6.17 -10.35
CA VAL A 91 -3.14 6.41 -9.82
C VAL A 91 -2.42 5.07 -9.67
N ALA A 92 -3.07 4.07 -9.05
CA ALA A 92 -2.50 2.74 -8.89
C ALA A 92 -2.04 2.14 -10.24
N GLU A 93 -2.86 2.24 -11.28
CA GLU A 93 -2.58 1.68 -12.60
C GLU A 93 -1.32 2.28 -13.25
N ARG A 94 -1.12 3.60 -13.11
CA ARG A 94 0.07 4.30 -13.65
C ARG A 94 1.38 3.77 -13.07
N PHE A 95 1.35 3.29 -11.84
CA PHE A 95 2.52 2.75 -11.16
C PHE A 95 2.65 1.22 -11.30
N THR A 96 1.84 0.57 -12.12
CA THR A 96 2.03 -0.85 -12.47
C THR A 96 3.03 -1.06 -13.61
N GLY A 97 3.50 -2.28 -13.81
CA GLY A 97 4.29 -2.67 -14.99
C GLY A 97 3.49 -2.77 -16.29
N LEU A 98 2.15 -2.61 -16.24
CA LEU A 98 1.28 -2.67 -17.42
C LEU A 98 1.14 -1.31 -18.11
N SER A 99 1.41 -0.21 -17.39
CA SER A 99 1.44 1.12 -17.96
C SER A 99 2.66 1.30 -18.87
N SER A 100 2.50 2.03 -19.97
CA SER A 100 3.60 2.44 -20.84
C SER A 100 4.49 3.54 -20.21
N LEU A 101 4.01 4.20 -19.15
CA LEU A 101 4.71 5.30 -18.47
C LEU A 101 5.91 4.80 -17.68
N LYS A 102 7.02 5.55 -17.73
CA LYS A 102 8.27 5.20 -17.05
C LYS A 102 8.80 6.36 -16.21
N GLY A 103 9.45 6.02 -15.09
CA GLY A 103 10.12 6.99 -14.21
C GLY A 103 9.22 8.19 -13.86
N ALA A 104 9.73 9.40 -14.11
CA ALA A 104 9.06 10.67 -13.84
C ALA A 104 7.72 10.86 -14.60
N GLU A 105 7.49 10.20 -15.74
CA GLU A 105 6.23 10.31 -16.48
C GLU A 105 5.03 9.82 -15.66
N ARG A 106 5.25 8.86 -14.75
CA ARG A 106 4.20 8.30 -13.87
C ARG A 106 3.61 9.35 -12.93
N PHE A 107 4.39 10.37 -12.58
CA PHE A 107 4.06 11.40 -11.61
C PHE A 107 3.31 12.59 -12.22
N GLN A 108 3.18 12.65 -13.55
CA GLN A 108 2.44 13.72 -14.22
C GLN A 108 0.94 13.66 -13.85
N HIS A 109 0.22 14.79 -13.95
CA HIS A 109 -1.23 14.86 -13.68
C HIS A 109 -1.67 14.48 -12.25
N THR A 110 -0.73 14.37 -11.31
CA THR A 110 -0.97 14.12 -9.89
C THR A 110 -0.11 15.08 -9.07
N SER A 111 -0.55 15.42 -7.86
CA SER A 111 0.12 16.41 -7.01
C SER A 111 0.98 15.72 -5.97
N TRP A 112 2.27 16.07 -5.94
CA TRP A 112 3.26 15.45 -5.07
C TRP A 112 3.97 16.50 -4.22
N SER A 113 4.23 16.18 -2.97
CA SER A 113 5.06 16.96 -2.06
C SER A 113 6.19 16.11 -1.50
N LYS A 114 7.03 16.70 -0.66
CA LYS A 114 8.15 16.05 0.00
C LYS A 114 8.05 16.30 1.50
N LEU A 115 8.55 15.36 2.30
CA LEU A 115 8.78 15.54 3.73
C LEU A 115 10.31 15.54 3.98
N ILE A 116 10.78 14.81 4.99
CA ILE A 116 12.16 14.83 5.47
C ILE A 116 13.14 14.22 4.46
N SER A 117 12.84 13.05 3.90
CA SER A 117 13.77 12.31 3.03
C SER A 117 13.86 12.87 1.61
N GLY A 118 12.93 13.73 1.21
CA GLY A 118 12.85 14.30 -0.13
C GLY A 118 12.21 13.42 -1.20
N VAL A 119 11.75 12.21 -0.87
CA VAL A 119 11.00 11.35 -1.81
C VAL A 119 9.61 11.95 -2.14
N PRO A 120 9.06 11.71 -3.34
CA PRO A 120 7.74 12.21 -3.69
C PRO A 120 6.62 11.52 -2.89
N LEU A 121 5.71 12.28 -2.31
CA LEU A 121 4.54 11.78 -1.57
C LEU A 121 3.25 12.37 -2.15
N LEU A 122 2.26 11.52 -2.40
CA LEU A 122 1.00 11.85 -3.04
C LEU A 122 0.14 12.70 -2.10
N ASN A 123 -0.22 13.91 -2.52
CA ASN A 123 -0.93 14.86 -1.65
C ASN A 123 -2.33 14.38 -1.24
N ASP A 124 -3.03 13.72 -2.16
CA ASP A 124 -4.42 13.30 -1.97
C ASP A 124 -4.56 11.82 -1.56
N ALA A 125 -3.46 11.17 -1.16
CA ALA A 125 -3.49 9.81 -0.61
C ALA A 125 -4.27 9.75 0.72
N LEU A 126 -4.75 8.56 1.10
CA LEU A 126 -5.40 8.34 2.39
C LEU A 126 -4.41 8.57 3.54
N ALA A 127 -3.20 8.07 3.39
CA ALA A 127 -2.06 8.37 4.25
C ALA A 127 -0.75 8.24 3.47
N VAL A 128 0.25 9.00 3.87
CA VAL A 128 1.61 8.92 3.33
C VAL A 128 2.63 8.73 4.44
N PHE A 129 3.65 7.93 4.16
CA PHE A 129 4.76 7.62 5.06
C PHE A 129 6.06 8.00 4.37
N ASP A 130 6.88 8.78 5.04
CA ASP A 130 8.24 9.09 4.63
C ASP A 130 9.21 8.19 5.40
N CYS A 131 9.91 7.30 4.70
CA CYS A 131 10.72 6.27 5.32
C CYS A 131 12.19 6.39 4.94
N GLU A 132 13.08 6.26 5.92
CA GLU A 132 14.45 5.84 5.67
C GLU A 132 14.52 4.32 5.62
N VAL A 133 15.43 3.79 4.80
CA VAL A 133 15.69 2.36 4.73
C VAL A 133 16.55 1.94 5.92
N ASP A 134 16.03 1.02 6.72
CA ASP A 134 16.78 0.37 7.80
C ASP A 134 17.49 -0.89 7.27
N HIS A 135 16.75 -1.75 6.55
CA HIS A 135 17.30 -2.97 5.97
C HIS A 135 16.73 -3.29 4.59
N ILE A 136 17.57 -3.92 3.76
CA ILE A 136 17.18 -4.53 2.49
C ILE A 136 17.60 -6.00 2.53
N LEU A 137 16.63 -6.90 2.41
CA LEU A 137 16.83 -8.35 2.46
C LEU A 137 16.45 -8.96 1.10
N GLU A 138 17.45 -9.16 0.24
CA GLU A 138 17.23 -9.78 -1.07
C GLU A 138 17.09 -11.30 -0.97
N ARG A 139 15.97 -11.84 -1.44
CA ARG A 139 15.65 -13.29 -1.49
C ARG A 139 14.82 -13.55 -2.74
N HIS A 140 15.04 -14.66 -3.46
CA HIS A 140 14.35 -15.09 -4.72
C HIS A 140 13.50 -14.02 -5.43
N SER A 141 13.77 -13.52 -6.63
CA SER A 141 12.97 -12.46 -7.32
C SER A 141 12.60 -11.15 -6.56
N HIS A 142 12.71 -11.03 -5.24
CA HIS A 142 12.27 -9.86 -4.47
C HIS A 142 13.33 -9.35 -3.48
N ALA A 143 13.10 -8.15 -2.99
CA ALA A 143 13.77 -7.57 -1.84
C ALA A 143 12.71 -7.19 -0.80
N LEU A 144 12.89 -7.63 0.44
CA LEU A 144 12.11 -7.14 1.56
C LEU A 144 12.79 -5.89 2.11
N LEU A 145 12.07 -4.77 2.08
CA LEU A 145 12.51 -3.50 2.64
C LEU A 145 11.92 -3.36 4.03
N ILE A 146 12.76 -3.05 5.00
CA ILE A 146 12.35 -2.57 6.33
C ILE A 146 12.69 -1.08 6.36
N GLY A 147 11.71 -0.24 6.66
CA GLY A 147 11.89 1.20 6.71
C GLY A 147 11.42 1.78 8.04
N ARG A 148 12.25 2.66 8.63
CA ARG A 148 11.87 3.48 9.78
C ARG A 148 11.11 4.70 9.28
N VAL A 149 9.95 4.96 9.85
CA VAL A 149 9.13 6.12 9.50
C VAL A 149 9.76 7.37 10.12
N LEU A 150 10.13 8.32 9.26
CA LEU A 150 10.67 9.63 9.63
C LEU A 150 9.56 10.63 9.92
N ASP A 151 8.52 10.62 9.09
CA ASP A 151 7.35 11.48 9.17
C ASP A 151 6.17 10.84 8.44
N LEU A 152 4.95 11.25 8.73
CA LEU A 152 3.75 10.78 8.05
C LEU A 152 2.65 11.86 8.01
N ARG A 153 1.73 11.74 7.05
CA ARG A 153 0.51 12.54 7.03
C ARG A 153 -0.69 11.64 6.76
N ILE A 154 -1.80 11.96 7.43
CA ILE A 154 -3.09 11.32 7.22
C ILE A 154 -4.00 12.37 6.59
N SER A 155 -4.75 11.99 5.55
CA SER A 155 -5.69 12.91 4.93
C SER A 155 -6.90 13.14 5.83
N PRO A 156 -7.27 14.40 6.11
CA PRO A 156 -8.48 14.69 6.90
C PRO A 156 -9.77 14.50 6.09
N ASN A 157 -9.68 14.40 4.76
CA ASN A 157 -10.82 14.47 3.85
C ASN A 157 -11.05 13.16 3.06
N LYS A 158 -10.31 12.09 3.38
CA LYS A 158 -10.43 10.78 2.74
C LYS A 158 -10.74 9.74 3.81
N ASN A 159 -11.81 8.97 3.62
CA ASN A 159 -12.23 7.91 4.53
C ASN A 159 -12.58 6.60 3.82
N VAL A 160 -12.38 6.54 2.50
CA VAL A 160 -12.56 5.33 1.69
C VAL A 160 -11.20 4.86 1.22
N GLY A 161 -10.81 3.64 1.57
CA GLY A 161 -9.57 3.00 1.14
C GLY A 161 -9.71 2.25 -0.18
N LEU A 162 -8.66 2.23 -0.99
CA LEU A 162 -8.56 1.35 -2.14
C LEU A 162 -7.95 0.01 -1.72
N ALA A 163 -8.64 -1.07 -2.02
CA ALA A 163 -8.14 -2.43 -1.86
C ALA A 163 -8.08 -3.16 -3.20
N TYR A 164 -7.26 -4.20 -3.25
CA TYR A 164 -7.19 -5.12 -4.37
C TYR A 164 -7.64 -6.50 -3.92
N TRP A 165 -8.60 -7.07 -4.64
CA TRP A 165 -9.13 -8.40 -4.36
C TRP A 165 -9.48 -9.11 -5.66
N ASN A 166 -9.00 -10.35 -5.78
CA ASN A 166 -9.28 -11.26 -6.88
C ASN A 166 -9.14 -10.63 -8.28
N GLY A 167 -8.05 -9.90 -8.50
CA GLY A 167 -7.75 -9.30 -9.80
C GLY A 167 -8.40 -7.93 -10.03
N ARG A 168 -9.10 -7.35 -9.04
CA ARG A 168 -9.92 -6.14 -9.20
C ARG A 168 -9.66 -5.16 -8.07
N TYR A 169 -9.79 -3.88 -8.39
CA TYR A 169 -9.88 -2.83 -7.37
C TYR A 169 -11.27 -2.83 -6.74
N VAL A 170 -11.31 -2.67 -5.42
CA VAL A 170 -12.52 -2.52 -4.62
C VAL A 170 -12.33 -1.38 -3.63
N SER A 171 -13.42 -0.75 -3.22
CA SER A 171 -13.40 0.30 -2.19
C SER A 171 -13.78 -0.27 -0.84
N VAL A 172 -13.11 0.19 0.21
CA VAL A 172 -13.43 -0.10 1.62
C VAL A 172 -13.88 1.20 2.26
N ASP A 173 -15.16 1.32 2.61
CA ASP A 173 -15.78 2.51 3.19
C ASP A 173 -16.31 2.19 4.60
N ASP A 174 -16.24 3.15 5.50
CA ASP A 174 -16.70 3.08 6.89
C ASP A 174 -18.20 3.45 7.04
N LYS A 175 -18.88 3.75 5.93
CA LYS A 175 -20.27 4.25 5.92
C LYS A 175 -21.37 3.24 6.27
N GLU A 176 -21.06 1.98 6.57
CA GLU A 176 -22.09 1.00 6.94
C GLU A 176 -22.74 1.28 8.32
N GLU A 177 -22.07 1.99 9.25
CA GLU A 177 -22.71 2.34 10.53
C GLU A 177 -23.73 3.48 10.41
N ALA A 178 -23.52 4.47 9.53
CA ALA A 178 -24.40 5.65 9.46
C ALA A 178 -25.81 5.33 8.89
N LEU A 179 -25.93 4.31 8.04
CA LEU A 179 -27.21 3.86 7.49
C LEU A 179 -27.94 2.90 8.44
N HIS A 180 -27.21 2.06 9.19
CA HIS A 180 -27.82 1.09 10.09
C HIS A 180 -28.48 1.73 11.33
N TRP A 181 -28.05 2.92 11.77
CA TRP A 181 -28.73 3.66 12.85
C TRP A 181 -29.94 4.47 12.39
N ALA A 182 -30.01 4.84 11.11
CA ALA A 182 -31.16 5.56 10.54
C ALA A 182 -32.39 4.65 10.45
N ASP A 183 -32.20 3.35 10.18
CA ASP A 183 -33.29 2.36 10.12
C ASP A 183 -33.72 1.83 11.50
N VAL A 184 -32.87 1.93 12.52
CA VAL A 184 -33.16 1.40 13.88
C VAL A 184 -33.79 2.47 14.81
N SER A 185 -33.76 3.76 14.42
CA SER A 185 -34.18 4.87 15.30
C SER A 185 -35.62 5.39 15.11
N LEU A 186 -36.49 4.67 14.38
CA LEU A 186 -37.94 4.97 14.39
C LEU A 186 -38.70 3.98 15.29
N PRO A 187 -38.86 4.26 16.60
CA PRO A 187 -39.95 3.66 17.34
C PRO A 187 -41.25 4.25 16.80
N THR A 188 -41.99 3.47 16.00
CA THR A 188 -43.40 3.79 15.77
C THR A 188 -44.11 3.63 17.11
N SER A 189 -44.45 4.76 17.72
CA SER A 189 -45.31 4.84 18.89
C SER A 189 -46.68 4.26 18.54
N ARG A 190 -46.85 2.95 18.67
CA ARG A 190 -48.16 2.31 18.69
C ARG A 190 -48.45 1.85 20.11
N ALA A 191 -48.86 2.80 20.94
CA ALA A 191 -49.72 2.53 22.08
C ALA A 191 -50.55 3.79 22.39
N LEU A 192 -51.82 3.56 22.72
CA LEU A 192 -52.74 4.45 23.45
C LEU A 192 -53.61 5.43 22.62
N TRP A 193 -54.64 4.88 21.95
CA TRP A 193 -56.02 5.34 22.12
C TRP A 193 -56.98 4.32 21.49
N GLU A 194 -57.62 3.48 22.30
CA GLU A 194 -58.96 2.97 22.01
C GLU A 194 -59.72 2.97 23.34
N ALA A 195 -60.77 3.78 23.36
CA ALA A 195 -61.93 3.69 24.22
C ALA A 195 -62.99 2.85 23.51
#